data_AF-A0A956CNX3-F1
#
_entry.id   AF-A0A956CNX3-F1
#
_cell.length_a   1.000
_cell.length_b   1.000
_cell.length_c   1.000
_cell.angle_alpha   90.00
_cell.angle_beta   90.00
_cell.angle_gamma   90.00
#
_symmetry.space_group_name_H-M   'P 1'
#
loop_
_entity.id
_entity.type
_entity.pdbx_description
1 polymer ?
#
loop_
_entity_poly.entity_id
_entity_poly.type
_entity_poly.pdbx_seq_one_letter_code
_entity_poly.pdbx_strand_id
1 'polypeptide(L)'
;MNRPTRIRSSRSLRLFLAALAAALVLGCGEVDVGAGRTNGARGGVASAQPKKKDTKSAAPRSAATPYTKPSDKELRAQLSSTAYDVTQCSATEPAFQNAYWDNHAAGIYVDVTTGEPLFASTDKFDSGTGWPSFTKPIRQGHVVEKPDTTLGMTRTEVRSAAGDAHLGHVFNDGPTPAGLRYCINSASLDFVAVKDLEARGYGEFLPLFGLKPKAKPTENETIILAGGCFWGMQEILREIPGVVKTDVGYASPKGKASDRAESVRIVFDPRKLALKDLLTKWYFRMHDPTTANRQGNDVGRQYRSAIFVSSATQRDAANGAKALASGSGRWKKPIVTEIVELGSFERAPESHQDYLQKHPGGYTCHYLRD
;
A
#
# COMPACT_ATOMS: atom_id res chain seq x y z
N MET A 1 53.94 35.95 36.54
CA MET A 1 53.23 35.47 35.32
C MET A 1 52.82 34.04 35.54
N ASN A 2 51.51 33.82 35.73
CA ASN A 2 50.88 32.61 36.25
C ASN A 2 50.68 31.53 35.17
N ARG A 3 50.94 30.27 35.52
CA ARG A 3 50.38 29.08 34.85
C ARG A 3 48.93 28.86 35.31
N PRO A 4 48.00 28.40 34.44
CA PRO A 4 46.75 27.84 34.91
C PRO A 4 46.77 26.30 34.94
N THR A 5 46.58 25.83 36.16
CA THR A 5 45.92 24.63 36.69
C THR A 5 45.07 23.76 35.74
N ARG A 6 45.35 22.45 35.76
CA ARG A 6 44.44 21.36 35.34
C ARG A 6 43.31 21.21 36.35
N ILE A 7 42.07 21.29 35.90
CA ILE A 7 40.88 20.90 36.69
C ILE A 7 40.49 19.46 36.32
N ARG A 8 40.57 18.57 37.31
CA ARG A 8 39.94 17.24 37.29
C ARG A 8 38.43 17.42 37.47
N SER A 9 37.64 16.89 36.55
CA SER A 9 36.18 16.75 36.69
C SER A 9 35.84 15.28 36.93
N SER A 10 34.99 15.08 37.93
CA SER A 10 34.65 13.82 38.60
C SER A 10 33.91 12.82 37.71
N ARG A 11 34.36 11.56 37.73
CA ARG A 11 33.55 10.42 37.29
C ARG A 11 32.43 10.20 38.31
N SER A 12 31.24 10.69 38.00
CA SER A 12 30.02 10.32 38.72
C SER A 12 29.61 8.91 38.32
N LEU A 13 29.89 7.97 39.21
CA LEU A 13 29.43 6.58 39.14
C LEU A 13 27.89 6.57 39.27
N ARG A 14 27.18 6.45 38.15
CA ARG A 14 25.74 6.15 38.17
C ARG A 14 25.58 4.66 38.41
N LEU A 15 25.13 4.28 39.61
CA LEU A 15 24.60 2.96 39.89
C LEU A 15 23.37 2.75 38.99
N PHE A 16 23.48 1.83 38.04
CA PHE A 16 22.32 1.27 37.34
C PHE A 16 21.72 0.18 38.22
N LEU A 17 20.56 0.43 38.82
CA LEU A 17 19.71 -0.65 39.33
C LEU A 17 19.09 -1.34 38.10
N ALA A 18 19.68 -2.46 37.69
CA ALA A 18 18.97 -3.43 36.88
C ALA A 18 17.91 -4.09 37.77
N ALA A 19 16.64 -3.71 37.59
CA ALA A 19 15.54 -4.44 38.19
C ALA A 19 15.47 -5.82 37.51
N LEU A 20 15.82 -6.87 38.26
CA LEU A 20 15.64 -8.25 37.86
C LEU A 20 14.14 -8.52 37.75
N ALA A 21 13.58 -8.49 36.54
CA ALA A 21 12.24 -9.01 36.31
C ALA A 21 12.31 -10.54 36.37
N ALA A 22 11.88 -11.13 37.48
CA ALA A 22 11.68 -12.56 37.58
C ALA A 22 10.55 -12.95 36.62
N ALA A 23 10.86 -13.77 35.60
CA ALA A 23 9.89 -14.31 34.69
C ALA A 23 8.97 -15.30 35.43
N LEU A 24 7.82 -14.82 35.90
CA LEU A 24 6.74 -15.70 36.33
C LEU A 24 5.96 -16.12 35.09
N VAL A 25 6.26 -17.30 34.56
CA VAL A 25 5.42 -17.94 33.54
C VAL A 25 4.18 -18.47 34.26
N LEU A 26 3.16 -17.64 34.41
CA LEU A 26 1.82 -18.11 34.72
C LEU A 26 1.28 -18.73 33.43
N GLY A 27 1.37 -20.06 33.33
CA GLY A 27 0.81 -20.80 32.21
C GLY A 27 -0.69 -20.50 32.07
N CYS A 28 -1.12 -20.23 30.84
CA CYS A 28 -2.54 -20.21 30.48
C CYS A 28 -3.13 -21.58 30.86
N GLY A 29 -4.02 -21.61 31.84
CA GLY A 29 -4.53 -22.85 32.41
C GLY A 29 -5.32 -23.67 31.40
N GLU A 30 -4.95 -24.95 31.27
CA GLU A 30 -5.88 -26.05 31.03
C GLU A 30 -5.74 -27.01 32.22
N VAL A 31 -6.86 -27.21 32.91
CA VAL A 31 -7.00 -28.20 33.98
C VAL A 31 -7.36 -29.50 33.29
N ASP A 32 -6.45 -30.47 33.24
CA ASP A 32 -6.81 -31.83 32.90
C ASP A 32 -6.11 -32.82 33.84
N VAL A 33 -6.95 -33.61 34.51
CA VAL A 33 -6.58 -34.54 35.58
C VAL A 33 -6.19 -35.88 34.93
N GLY A 34 -4.92 -36.27 35.04
CA GLY A 34 -4.45 -37.57 34.57
C GLY A 34 -3.19 -38.02 35.29
N ALA A 35 -3.34 -38.89 36.28
CA ALA A 35 -2.26 -39.49 37.06
C ALA A 35 -1.38 -40.45 36.23
N GLY A 36 -0.06 -40.40 36.42
CA GLY A 36 0.89 -41.37 35.84
C GLY A 36 2.32 -41.20 36.33
N ARG A 37 2.85 -42.24 37.00
CA ARG A 37 4.11 -42.32 37.78
C ARG A 37 5.43 -42.22 36.98
N THR A 38 6.40 -41.55 37.62
CA THR A 38 7.86 -41.81 37.81
C THR A 38 8.70 -42.55 36.75
N ASN A 39 9.82 -41.94 36.31
CA ASN A 39 11.19 -42.27 36.74
C ASN A 39 12.24 -41.37 36.06
N GLY A 40 13.32 -41.04 36.78
CA GLY A 40 14.34 -40.09 36.34
C GLY A 40 15.54 -40.70 35.62
N ALA A 41 16.37 -39.83 35.04
CA ALA A 41 17.79 -40.05 34.81
C ALA A 41 18.51 -38.69 34.61
N ARG A 42 19.65 -38.54 35.30
CA ARG A 42 20.63 -37.47 35.14
C ARG A 42 21.44 -37.68 33.86
N GLY A 43 21.87 -36.59 33.21
CA GLY A 43 23.04 -36.63 32.33
C GLY A 43 23.20 -35.44 31.38
N GLY A 44 24.30 -34.70 31.54
CA GLY A 44 25.06 -34.15 30.40
C GLY A 44 24.76 -32.71 29.98
N VAL A 45 25.53 -31.77 30.49
CA VAL A 45 25.71 -30.43 29.93
C VAL A 45 26.52 -30.56 28.63
N ALA A 46 25.92 -30.21 27.49
CA ALA A 46 26.63 -29.97 26.24
C ALA A 46 26.08 -28.70 25.60
N SER A 47 26.93 -27.69 25.51
CA SER A 47 26.69 -26.43 24.81
C SER A 47 26.45 -26.69 23.33
N ALA A 48 25.20 -26.57 22.88
CA ALA A 48 24.85 -26.50 21.48
C ALA A 48 24.20 -25.14 21.22
N GLN A 49 24.89 -24.29 20.45
CA GLN A 49 24.30 -23.08 19.88
C GLN A 49 23.04 -23.45 19.09
N PRO A 50 21.88 -22.79 19.29
CA PRO A 50 20.72 -23.07 18.48
C PRO A 50 20.93 -22.48 17.07
N LYS A 51 20.97 -23.39 16.08
CA LYS A 51 20.86 -23.08 14.66
C LYS A 51 19.61 -22.23 14.42
N LYS A 52 19.74 -21.18 13.60
CA LYS A 52 18.64 -20.39 13.05
C LYS A 52 17.54 -21.34 12.56
N LYS A 53 16.42 -21.36 13.25
CA LYS A 53 15.19 -21.98 12.75
C LYS A 53 14.53 -20.94 11.87
N ASP A 54 14.51 -21.22 10.58
CA ASP A 54 13.78 -20.46 9.58
C ASP A 54 12.30 -20.37 10.01
N THR A 55 11.87 -19.19 10.44
CA THR A 55 10.46 -18.87 10.56
C THR A 55 9.88 -18.91 9.16
N LYS A 56 8.88 -19.77 8.94
CA LYS A 56 8.10 -19.81 7.70
C LYS A 56 7.54 -18.42 7.45
N SER A 57 8.11 -17.71 6.48
CA SER A 57 7.64 -16.39 6.02
C SER A 57 6.17 -16.48 5.65
N ALA A 58 5.36 -15.55 6.17
CA ALA A 58 3.96 -15.40 5.78
C ALA A 58 3.84 -15.17 4.26
N ALA A 59 2.79 -15.74 3.67
CA ALA A 59 2.45 -15.58 2.25
C ALA A 59 2.21 -14.10 1.88
N PRO A 60 2.46 -13.70 0.63
CA PRO A 60 2.27 -12.32 0.17
C PRO A 60 0.82 -11.85 0.40
N ARG A 61 0.64 -10.71 1.09
CA ARG A 61 -0.69 -10.20 1.43
C ARG A 61 -1.21 -9.24 0.37
N SER A 62 -2.52 -9.27 0.11
CA SER A 62 -3.19 -8.24 -0.69
C SER A 62 -3.49 -7.01 0.18
N ALA A 63 -3.27 -5.81 -0.35
CA ALA A 63 -3.49 -4.55 0.37
C ALA A 63 -4.98 -4.24 0.70
N ALA A 64 -5.92 -5.11 0.34
CA ALA A 64 -7.36 -4.88 0.47
C ALA A 64 -8.05 -5.69 1.58
N THR A 65 -7.32 -6.56 2.29
CA THR A 65 -7.91 -7.41 3.33
C THR A 65 -7.71 -6.78 4.71
N PRO A 66 -8.77 -6.56 5.51
CA PRO A 66 -8.61 -6.09 6.88
C PRO A 66 -7.74 -7.07 7.70
N TYR A 67 -6.97 -6.54 8.65
CA TYR A 67 -6.27 -7.35 9.63
C TYR A 67 -7.30 -7.98 10.57
N THR A 68 -7.22 -9.29 10.80
CA THR A 68 -8.21 -10.02 11.58
C THR A 68 -7.50 -11.02 12.47
N LYS A 69 -7.90 -11.09 13.74
CA LYS A 69 -7.37 -12.05 14.71
C LYS A 69 -7.67 -13.49 14.26
N PRO A 70 -6.65 -14.35 14.07
CA PRO A 70 -6.86 -15.77 13.85
C PRO A 70 -7.52 -16.44 15.06
N SER A 71 -8.14 -17.61 14.85
CA SER A 71 -8.67 -18.42 15.95
C SER A 71 -7.55 -18.93 16.85
N ASP A 72 -7.86 -19.22 18.12
CA ASP A 72 -6.87 -19.76 19.08
C ASP A 72 -6.17 -21.01 18.56
N LYS A 73 -6.93 -21.90 17.91
CA LYS A 73 -6.41 -23.12 17.26
C LYS A 73 -5.38 -22.79 16.18
N GLU A 74 -5.62 -21.77 15.35
CA GLU A 74 -4.67 -21.33 14.33
C GLU A 74 -3.43 -20.71 14.97
N LEU A 75 -3.60 -19.88 16.01
CA LEU A 75 -2.50 -19.26 16.73
C LEU A 75 -1.57 -20.32 17.35
N ARG A 76 -2.12 -21.34 18.02
CA ARG A 76 -1.32 -22.45 18.57
C ARG A 76 -0.59 -23.26 17.51
N ALA A 77 -1.13 -23.34 16.29
CA ALA A 77 -0.50 -24.05 15.18
C ALA A 77 0.59 -23.22 14.48
N GLN A 78 0.45 -21.89 14.47
CA GLN A 78 1.34 -20.98 13.73
C GLN A 78 2.49 -20.43 14.58
N LEU A 79 2.23 -20.16 15.86
CA LEU A 79 3.17 -19.49 16.76
C LEU A 79 4.10 -20.48 17.47
N SER A 80 5.29 -20.00 17.82
CA SER A 80 6.09 -20.68 18.85
C SER A 80 5.40 -20.57 20.21
N SER A 81 5.75 -21.44 21.17
CA SER A 81 5.22 -21.36 22.53
C SER A 81 5.45 -19.97 23.14
N THR A 82 6.66 -19.43 23.02
CA THR A 82 6.99 -18.08 23.52
C THR A 82 6.15 -16.99 22.84
N ALA A 83 5.96 -17.06 21.51
CA ALA A 83 5.13 -16.08 20.80
C ALA A 83 3.66 -16.17 21.21
N TYR A 84 3.15 -17.38 21.43
CA TYR A 84 1.80 -17.59 21.94
C TYR A 84 1.65 -17.05 23.37
N ASP A 85 2.57 -17.40 24.28
CA ASP A 85 2.54 -16.94 25.68
C ASP A 85 2.66 -15.42 25.77
N VAL A 86 3.53 -14.81 24.97
CA VAL A 86 3.68 -13.35 24.91
C VAL A 86 2.40 -12.72 24.37
N THR A 87 1.92 -13.14 23.21
CA THR A 87 0.82 -12.44 22.53
C THR A 87 -0.55 -12.68 23.16
N GLN A 88 -0.82 -13.90 23.66
CA GLN A 88 -2.13 -14.29 24.19
C GLN A 88 -2.20 -14.29 25.72
N CYS A 89 -1.10 -14.63 26.41
CA CYS A 89 -1.05 -14.73 27.87
C CYS A 89 -0.31 -13.55 28.53
N SER A 90 0.00 -12.49 27.76
CA SER A 90 0.71 -11.28 28.23
C SER A 90 2.04 -11.58 28.94
N ALA A 91 2.74 -12.63 28.53
CA ALA A 91 4.07 -12.94 29.01
C ALA A 91 5.11 -11.94 28.48
N THR A 92 6.32 -11.97 29.06
CA THR A 92 7.46 -11.16 28.61
C THR A 92 8.64 -12.09 28.30
N GLU A 93 9.21 -11.96 27.10
CA GLU A 93 10.38 -12.74 26.71
C GLU A 93 11.66 -12.22 27.41
N PRO A 94 12.74 -13.01 27.54
CA PRO A 94 13.95 -12.55 28.21
C PRO A 94 14.69 -11.42 27.46
N ALA A 95 15.22 -10.47 28.22
CA ALA A 95 16.09 -9.41 27.71
C ALA A 95 17.36 -9.97 27.07
N PHE A 96 17.82 -9.37 25.97
CA PHE A 96 19.04 -9.72 25.23
C PHE A 96 19.09 -11.14 24.65
N GLN A 97 18.03 -11.92 24.82
CA GLN A 97 17.90 -13.29 24.31
C GLN A 97 16.65 -13.41 23.45
N ASN A 98 16.49 -12.46 22.53
CA ASN A 98 15.36 -12.38 21.63
C ASN A 98 15.81 -11.97 20.21
N ALA A 99 14.88 -12.01 19.26
CA ALA A 99 15.23 -11.93 17.84
C ALA A 99 15.60 -10.52 17.35
N TYR A 100 15.06 -9.46 17.98
CA TYR A 100 15.11 -8.11 17.39
C TYR A 100 15.70 -7.03 18.30
N TRP A 101 16.22 -7.36 19.50
CA TRP A 101 16.87 -6.35 20.35
C TRP A 101 18.01 -5.65 19.61
N ASP A 102 18.90 -6.37 18.94
CA ASP A 102 20.06 -5.86 18.18
C ASP A 102 19.82 -5.71 16.66
N ASN A 103 18.58 -5.86 16.19
CA ASN A 103 18.30 -5.72 14.77
C ASN A 103 18.38 -4.24 14.33
N HIS A 104 19.26 -3.96 13.36
CA HIS A 104 19.45 -2.64 12.74
C HIS A 104 19.08 -2.61 11.25
N ALA A 105 18.55 -3.71 10.70
CA ALA A 105 18.15 -3.75 9.30
C ALA A 105 16.98 -2.78 9.01
N ALA A 106 17.00 -2.17 7.83
CA ALA A 106 15.90 -1.31 7.38
C ALA A 106 14.66 -2.17 7.06
N GLY A 107 13.53 -1.85 7.66
CA GLY A 107 12.27 -2.57 7.47
C GLY A 107 11.18 -2.16 8.46
N ILE A 108 10.07 -2.89 8.42
CA ILE A 108 8.96 -2.71 9.38
C ILE A 108 8.82 -3.96 10.25
N TYR A 109 8.19 -3.78 11.40
CA TYR A 109 7.81 -4.84 12.32
C TYR A 109 6.29 -4.96 12.30
N VAL A 110 5.80 -6.15 12.01
CA VAL A 110 4.38 -6.46 11.92
C VAL A 110 3.97 -7.37 13.08
N ASP A 111 2.70 -7.33 13.47
CA ASP A 111 2.11 -8.26 14.42
C ASP A 111 2.29 -9.69 13.90
N VAL A 112 2.95 -10.55 14.69
CA VAL A 112 3.19 -11.96 14.31
C VAL A 112 1.89 -12.75 14.13
N THR A 113 0.78 -12.30 14.74
CA THR A 113 -0.52 -12.99 14.71
C THR A 113 -1.38 -12.56 13.52
N THR A 114 -1.45 -11.26 13.24
CA THR A 114 -2.34 -10.72 12.20
C THR A 114 -1.61 -10.23 10.96
N GLY A 115 -0.30 -9.93 11.04
CA GLY A 115 0.47 -9.24 10.02
C GLY A 115 0.21 -7.73 9.92
N GLU A 116 -0.50 -7.14 10.88
CA GLU A 116 -0.71 -5.68 10.97
C GLU A 116 0.63 -4.94 11.17
N PRO A 117 0.98 -3.93 10.36
CA PRO A 117 2.20 -3.13 10.56
C PRO A 117 2.14 -2.36 11.88
N LEU A 118 3.11 -2.55 12.76
CA LEU A 118 3.10 -1.93 14.09
C LEU A 118 4.16 -0.84 14.23
N PHE A 119 5.39 -1.11 13.80
CA PHE A 119 6.53 -0.21 13.98
C PHE A 119 7.45 -0.18 12.75
N ALA A 120 8.19 0.92 12.58
CA ALA A 120 9.21 1.05 11.54
C ALA A 120 10.61 1.10 12.16
N SER A 121 11.61 0.54 11.47
CA SER A 121 12.99 0.59 11.93
C SER A 121 13.56 2.01 11.97
N THR A 122 12.97 2.97 11.25
CA THR A 122 13.30 4.40 11.31
C THR A 122 13.03 5.03 12.67
N ASP A 123 12.12 4.43 13.44
CA ASP A 123 11.73 4.89 14.77
C ASP A 123 12.29 3.97 15.87
N LYS A 124 13.06 2.93 15.49
CA LYS A 124 13.74 2.04 16.44
C LYS A 124 15.00 2.72 16.98
N PHE A 125 15.26 2.56 18.28
CA PHE A 125 16.47 3.04 18.92
C PHE A 125 16.99 2.05 19.97
N ASP A 126 18.26 2.19 20.36
CA ASP A 126 18.85 1.40 21.44
C ASP A 126 18.53 2.05 22.79
N SER A 127 17.68 1.39 23.57
CA SER A 127 17.29 1.82 24.91
C SER A 127 18.15 1.21 26.01
N GLY A 128 19.01 0.24 25.69
CA GLY A 128 19.76 -0.55 26.67
C GLY A 128 18.91 -1.51 27.50
N THR A 129 17.61 -1.68 27.22
CA THR A 129 16.74 -2.59 28.00
C THR A 129 16.86 -4.05 27.58
N GLY A 130 17.37 -4.32 26.37
CA GLY A 130 17.45 -5.67 25.82
C GLY A 130 16.20 -6.13 25.08
N TRP A 131 15.26 -5.23 24.77
CA TRP A 131 14.12 -5.45 23.87
C TRP A 131 14.09 -4.38 22.77
N PRO A 132 13.53 -4.69 21.58
CA PRO A 132 13.34 -3.67 20.55
C PRO A 132 12.47 -2.52 21.10
N SER A 133 12.99 -1.30 20.93
CA SER A 133 12.39 -0.08 21.46
C SER A 133 12.12 0.92 20.35
N PHE A 134 10.93 1.50 20.33
CA PHE A 134 10.49 2.45 19.30
C PHE A 134 9.98 3.75 19.92
N THR A 135 10.09 4.86 19.20
CA THR A 135 9.61 6.17 19.66
C THR A 135 8.12 6.38 19.40
N LYS A 136 7.56 5.68 18.40
CA LYS A 136 6.15 5.76 18.02
C LYS A 136 5.70 4.55 17.18
N PRO A 137 4.40 4.28 17.09
CA PRO A 137 3.82 3.34 16.13
C PRO A 137 3.96 3.85 14.68
N ILE A 138 3.94 2.93 13.72
CA ILE A 138 4.05 3.25 12.29
C ILE A 138 2.86 4.07 11.76
N ARG A 139 1.68 3.90 12.37
CA ARG A 139 0.44 4.61 12.05
C ARG A 139 -0.45 4.72 13.29
N GLN A 140 -1.18 5.82 13.41
CA GLN A 140 -2.19 5.96 14.47
C GLN A 140 -3.27 4.88 14.33
N GLY A 141 -3.69 4.30 15.45
CA GLY A 141 -4.75 3.30 15.51
C GLY A 141 -4.31 1.86 15.24
N HIS A 142 -3.03 1.59 14.92
CA HIS A 142 -2.52 0.22 14.77
C HIS A 142 -2.09 -0.42 16.11
N VAL A 143 -1.93 0.40 17.15
CA VAL A 143 -1.72 -0.05 18.52
C VAL A 143 -2.76 0.59 19.43
N VAL A 144 -3.10 -0.14 20.50
CA VAL A 144 -3.98 0.31 21.58
C VAL A 144 -3.19 0.30 22.88
N GLU A 145 -3.32 1.38 23.63
CA GLU A 145 -2.72 1.54 24.94
C GLU A 145 -3.77 1.25 26.02
N LYS A 146 -3.46 0.33 26.94
CA LYS A 146 -4.36 -0.08 28.04
C LYS A 146 -3.68 0.09 29.39
N PRO A 147 -4.38 0.58 30.44
CA PRO A 147 -3.83 0.58 31.79
C PRO A 147 -3.53 -0.86 32.25
N ASP A 148 -2.35 -1.06 32.84
CA ASP A 148 -1.92 -2.32 33.44
C ASP A 148 -1.50 -2.08 34.89
N THR A 149 -2.27 -2.64 35.82
CA THR A 149 -2.04 -2.57 37.27
C THR A 149 -1.56 -3.90 37.87
N THR A 150 -1.18 -4.85 37.01
CA THR A 150 -0.70 -6.16 37.45
C THR A 150 0.66 -6.05 38.14
N LEU A 151 1.00 -7.06 38.96
CA LEU A 151 2.25 -7.13 39.72
C LEU A 151 2.52 -5.92 40.65
N GLY A 152 1.46 -5.18 41.03
CA GLY A 152 1.57 -4.01 41.91
C GLY A 152 2.23 -2.79 41.25
N MET A 153 2.36 -2.77 39.92
CA MET A 153 2.94 -1.66 39.16
C MET A 153 1.86 -0.96 38.34
N THR A 154 1.97 0.35 38.14
CA THR A 154 1.14 1.09 37.17
C THR A 154 1.92 1.27 35.87
N ARG A 155 1.51 0.57 34.82
CA ARG A 155 2.12 0.62 33.48
C ARG A 155 1.04 0.86 32.43
N THR A 156 1.47 1.17 31.22
CA THR A 156 0.59 1.23 30.04
C THR A 156 0.97 0.10 29.10
N GLU A 157 0.14 -0.92 29.04
CA GLU A 157 0.26 -2.04 28.10
C GLU A 157 0.01 -1.55 26.67
N VAL A 158 0.77 -2.09 25.73
CA VAL A 158 0.61 -1.86 24.30
C VAL A 158 0.14 -3.17 23.66
N ARG A 159 -1.00 -3.11 22.95
CA ARG A 159 -1.56 -4.24 22.21
C ARG A 159 -1.77 -3.89 20.73
N SER A 160 -1.71 -4.88 19.84
CA SER A 160 -2.08 -4.68 18.42
C SER A 160 -3.57 -4.35 18.32
N ALA A 161 -3.97 -3.41 17.47
CA ALA A 161 -5.37 -3.02 17.37
C ALA A 161 -6.25 -4.12 16.74
N ALA A 162 -5.76 -4.79 15.69
CA ALA A 162 -6.56 -5.79 14.97
C ALA A 162 -6.58 -7.16 15.66
N GLY A 163 -5.46 -7.56 16.28
CA GLY A 163 -5.28 -8.89 16.89
C GLY A 163 -5.55 -8.95 18.39
N ASP A 164 -5.63 -7.79 19.07
CA ASP A 164 -5.54 -7.67 20.53
C ASP A 164 -4.39 -8.51 21.12
N ALA A 165 -3.27 -8.66 20.39
CA ALA A 165 -2.07 -9.33 20.86
C ALA A 165 -1.30 -8.43 21.80
N HIS A 166 -0.85 -8.96 22.94
CA HIS A 166 0.09 -8.24 23.81
C HIS A 166 1.44 -8.06 23.10
N LEU A 167 1.89 -6.81 23.05
CA LEU A 167 3.15 -6.43 22.41
C LEU A 167 4.20 -6.10 23.46
N GLY A 168 3.84 -5.34 24.48
CA GLY A 168 4.74 -4.91 25.55
C GLY A 168 4.16 -3.71 26.30
N HIS A 169 4.99 -2.72 26.61
CA HIS A 169 4.59 -1.53 27.37
C HIS A 169 5.20 -0.26 26.81
N VAL A 170 4.52 0.87 27.04
CA VAL A 170 5.02 2.21 26.70
C VAL A 170 5.40 2.98 27.97
N PHE A 171 6.51 3.70 27.89
CA PHE A 171 7.09 4.47 28.99
C PHE A 171 7.40 5.91 28.55
N ASN A 172 7.35 6.86 29.49
CA ASN A 172 7.62 8.29 29.25
C ASN A 172 9.13 8.64 29.41
N ASP A 173 10.03 7.69 29.15
CA ASP A 173 11.49 7.83 29.28
C ASP A 173 12.22 7.68 27.94
N GLY A 174 11.50 7.86 26.83
CA GLY A 174 12.05 7.78 25.48
C GLY A 174 12.80 9.05 25.05
N PRO A 175 13.48 8.98 23.89
CA PRO A 175 14.18 10.13 23.33
C PRO A 175 13.19 11.23 22.92
N THR A 176 13.66 12.48 22.99
CA THR A 176 12.93 13.64 22.46
C THR A 176 12.91 13.61 20.91
N PRO A 177 11.88 14.18 20.26
CA PRO A 177 10.80 14.99 20.82
C PRO A 177 9.59 14.20 21.35
N ALA A 178 9.46 12.92 21.00
CA ALA A 178 8.29 12.14 21.42
C ALA A 178 8.25 11.87 22.93
N GLY A 179 9.43 11.64 23.55
CA GLY A 179 9.53 11.30 24.97
C GLY A 179 8.98 9.91 25.33
N LEU A 180 8.51 9.15 24.33
CA LEU A 180 7.91 7.83 24.50
C LEU A 180 8.89 6.73 24.09
N ARG A 181 8.88 5.64 24.86
CA ARG A 181 9.57 4.40 24.56
C ARG A 181 8.57 3.25 24.56
N TYR A 182 8.21 2.81 23.37
CA TYR A 182 7.48 1.56 23.14
C TYR A 182 8.48 0.41 23.25
N CYS A 183 8.48 -0.31 24.38
CA CYS A 183 9.35 -1.43 24.66
C CYS A 183 8.59 -2.73 24.36
N ILE A 184 8.96 -3.42 23.28
CA ILE A 184 8.13 -4.45 22.66
C ILE A 184 8.84 -5.80 22.69
N ASN A 185 8.09 -6.88 22.92
CA ASN A 185 8.60 -8.24 22.78
C ASN A 185 8.81 -8.58 21.30
N SER A 186 10.01 -9.00 20.93
CA SER A 186 10.34 -9.57 19.62
C SER A 186 9.46 -10.76 19.28
N ALA A 187 9.12 -11.61 20.25
CA ALA A 187 8.21 -12.74 20.06
C ALA A 187 6.79 -12.34 19.63
N SER A 188 6.39 -11.06 19.77
CA SER A 188 5.13 -10.53 19.25
C SER A 188 5.25 -9.96 17.81
N LEU A 189 6.45 -9.95 17.25
CA LEU A 189 6.76 -9.28 15.99
C LEU A 189 7.25 -10.26 14.92
N ASP A 190 6.96 -9.94 13.66
CA ASP A 190 7.69 -10.43 12.49
C ASP A 190 8.35 -9.26 11.76
N PHE A 191 9.58 -9.45 11.29
CA PHE A 191 10.34 -8.39 10.60
C PHE A 191 10.23 -8.51 9.09
N VAL A 192 9.89 -7.41 8.43
CA VAL A 192 9.81 -7.29 6.97
C VAL A 192 10.88 -6.31 6.49
N ALA A 193 11.95 -6.83 5.88
CA ALA A 193 13.01 -6.01 5.32
C ALA A 193 12.48 -5.12 4.18
N VAL A 194 13.09 -3.94 3.98
CA VAL A 194 12.68 -3.00 2.92
C VAL A 194 12.57 -3.65 1.54
N LYS A 195 13.52 -4.53 1.20
CA LYS A 195 13.55 -5.25 -0.08
C LYS A 195 12.33 -6.18 -0.30
N ASP A 196 11.69 -6.60 0.79
CA ASP A 196 10.59 -7.57 0.80
C ASP A 196 9.22 -6.90 1.01
N LEU A 197 9.18 -5.58 1.30
CA LEU A 197 7.93 -4.85 1.59
C LEU A 197 6.89 -5.01 0.48
N GLU A 198 7.27 -4.75 -0.77
CA GLU A 198 6.33 -4.87 -1.89
C GLU A 198 5.84 -6.29 -2.08
N ALA A 199 6.77 -7.25 -2.09
CA ALA A 199 6.47 -8.65 -2.29
C ALA A 199 5.52 -9.18 -1.21
N ARG A 200 5.65 -8.68 0.03
CA ARG A 200 4.81 -9.09 1.17
C ARG A 200 3.52 -8.27 1.34
N GLY A 201 3.25 -7.30 0.45
CA GLY A 201 2.01 -6.51 0.46
C GLY A 201 2.07 -5.19 1.24
N TYR A 202 3.25 -4.81 1.72
CA TYR A 202 3.52 -3.62 2.53
C TYR A 202 4.14 -2.46 1.74
N GLY A 203 3.95 -2.43 0.41
CA GLY A 203 4.54 -1.44 -0.47
C GLY A 203 4.21 0.01 -0.12
N GLU A 204 3.06 0.26 0.54
CA GLU A 204 2.66 1.60 1.01
C GLU A 204 3.65 2.22 2.01
N PHE A 205 4.48 1.43 2.68
CA PHE A 205 5.45 1.89 3.69
C PHE A 205 6.84 2.19 3.13
N LEU A 206 7.08 1.95 1.84
CA LEU A 206 8.34 2.32 1.16
C LEU A 206 8.76 3.78 1.34
N PRO A 207 7.84 4.78 1.34
CA PRO A 207 8.20 6.18 1.55
C PRO A 207 8.89 6.47 2.90
N LEU A 208 8.66 5.65 3.93
CA LEU A 208 9.36 5.79 5.22
C LEU A 208 10.88 5.62 5.08
N PHE A 209 11.32 4.94 4.03
CA PHE A 209 12.72 4.65 3.74
C PHE A 209 13.25 5.43 2.53
N GLY A 210 12.55 6.49 2.10
CA GLY A 210 12.93 7.30 0.93
C GLY A 210 12.72 6.59 -0.41
N LEU A 211 11.96 5.49 -0.44
CA LEU A 211 11.65 4.72 -1.65
C LEU A 211 10.23 4.97 -2.12
N LYS A 212 9.98 4.73 -3.41
CA LYS A 212 8.63 4.82 -4.00
C LYS A 212 8.10 3.42 -4.29
N PRO A 213 6.81 3.14 -4.03
CA PRO A 213 6.18 1.92 -4.51
C PRO A 213 6.35 1.82 -6.03
N LYS A 214 6.71 0.63 -6.52
CA LYS A 214 6.52 0.28 -7.92
C LYS A 214 5.03 0.42 -8.20
N ALA A 215 4.70 1.10 -9.28
CA ALA A 215 3.32 1.18 -9.76
C ALA A 215 2.76 -0.25 -9.80
N LYS A 216 1.58 -0.47 -9.18
CA LYS A 216 0.88 -1.76 -9.24
C LYS A 216 0.83 -2.22 -10.71
N PRO A 217 0.86 -3.54 -11.00
CA PRO A 217 0.51 -4.04 -12.32
C PRO A 217 -0.92 -3.58 -12.57
N THR A 218 -1.07 -2.56 -13.39
CA THR A 218 -2.34 -1.98 -13.75
C THR A 218 -3.02 -2.98 -14.68
N GLU A 219 -4.20 -3.46 -14.27
CA GLU A 219 -5.17 -3.98 -15.23
C GLU A 219 -5.34 -2.95 -16.36
N ASN A 220 -5.74 -3.42 -17.55
CA ASN A 220 -5.96 -2.52 -18.67
C ASN A 220 -6.94 -1.41 -18.25
N GLU A 221 -6.61 -0.16 -18.58
CA GLU A 221 -7.46 0.98 -18.31
C GLU A 221 -8.44 1.17 -19.49
N THR A 222 -9.63 1.70 -19.20
CA THR A 222 -10.65 1.99 -20.23
C THR A 222 -11.00 3.48 -20.24
N ILE A 223 -11.03 4.09 -21.43
CA ILE A 223 -11.53 5.45 -21.67
C ILE A 223 -12.49 5.46 -22.86
N ILE A 224 -13.45 6.40 -22.88
CA ILE A 224 -14.41 6.54 -23.98
C ILE A 224 -14.30 7.94 -24.59
N LEU A 225 -14.02 7.99 -25.90
CA LEU A 225 -13.73 9.23 -26.63
C LEU A 225 -14.69 9.41 -27.80
N ALA A 226 -15.20 10.63 -27.99
CA ALA A 226 -16.00 11.06 -29.13
C ALA A 226 -15.29 12.21 -29.86
N GLY A 227 -15.39 12.23 -31.18
CA GLY A 227 -14.67 13.21 -32.02
C GLY A 227 -15.15 13.26 -33.47
N GLY A 228 -16.39 12.85 -33.75
CA GLY A 228 -16.92 12.72 -35.11
C GLY A 228 -17.36 11.28 -35.41
N CYS A 229 -17.42 10.94 -36.71
CA CYS A 229 -17.68 9.57 -37.16
C CYS A 229 -16.76 8.57 -36.45
N PHE A 230 -17.35 7.61 -35.73
CA PHE A 230 -16.57 6.65 -34.95
C PHE A 230 -15.75 5.65 -35.77
N TRP A 231 -15.98 5.54 -37.09
CA TRP A 231 -15.25 4.62 -37.98
C TRP A 231 -13.81 5.09 -38.18
N GLY A 232 -13.64 6.36 -38.56
CA GLY A 232 -12.31 6.97 -38.70
C GLY A 232 -11.58 7.07 -37.37
N MET A 233 -12.31 7.35 -36.28
CA MET A 233 -11.73 7.33 -34.92
C MET A 233 -11.20 5.94 -34.55
N GLN A 234 -11.99 4.88 -34.72
CA GLN A 234 -11.60 3.52 -34.36
C GLN A 234 -10.37 3.07 -35.14
N GLU A 235 -10.32 3.40 -36.43
CA GLU A 235 -9.23 3.00 -37.33
C GLU A 235 -7.88 3.58 -36.93
N ILE A 236 -7.83 4.85 -36.50
CA ILE A 236 -6.57 5.42 -36.01
C ILE A 236 -6.26 4.94 -34.58
N LEU A 237 -7.28 4.84 -33.71
CA LEU A 237 -7.07 4.48 -32.29
C LEU A 237 -6.57 3.04 -32.13
N ARG A 238 -7.02 2.10 -32.96
CA ARG A 238 -6.67 0.68 -32.85
C ARG A 238 -5.18 0.40 -33.09
N GLU A 239 -4.51 1.24 -33.87
CA GLU A 239 -3.10 1.05 -34.25
C GLU A 239 -2.12 1.63 -33.23
N ILE A 240 -2.61 2.36 -32.23
CA ILE A 240 -1.76 3.00 -31.22
C ILE A 240 -1.07 1.93 -30.36
N PRO A 241 0.27 1.90 -30.29
CA PRO A 241 0.99 0.98 -29.41
C PRO A 241 0.52 1.11 -27.96
N GLY A 242 0.06 0.00 -27.39
CA GLY A 242 -0.49 -0.06 -26.03
C GLY A 242 -2.02 -0.07 -25.98
N VAL A 243 -2.72 0.24 -27.07
CA VAL A 243 -4.16 -0.07 -27.19
C VAL A 243 -4.33 -1.59 -27.34
N VAL A 244 -5.23 -2.15 -26.55
CA VAL A 244 -5.51 -3.59 -26.47
C VAL A 244 -6.80 -3.93 -27.21
N LYS A 245 -7.84 -3.10 -27.06
CA LYS A 245 -9.13 -3.31 -27.71
C LYS A 245 -9.83 -1.98 -27.97
N THR A 246 -10.56 -1.91 -29.07
CA THR A 246 -11.50 -0.83 -29.37
C THR A 246 -12.89 -1.40 -29.67
N ASP A 247 -13.95 -0.77 -29.17
CA ASP A 247 -15.33 -1.01 -29.62
C ASP A 247 -15.96 0.35 -29.97
N VAL A 248 -16.67 0.45 -31.10
CA VAL A 248 -17.47 1.64 -31.41
C VAL A 248 -18.86 1.55 -30.78
N GLY A 249 -19.45 2.68 -30.46
CA GLY A 249 -20.76 2.74 -29.82
C GLY A 249 -21.22 4.16 -29.56
N TYR A 250 -22.18 4.26 -28.66
CA TYR A 250 -22.85 5.50 -28.34
C TYR A 250 -22.75 5.76 -26.85
N ALA A 251 -22.02 6.80 -26.47
CA ALA A 251 -21.84 7.18 -25.07
C ALA A 251 -22.75 8.35 -24.70
N SER A 252 -23.29 8.36 -23.48
CA SER A 252 -24.04 9.48 -22.93
C SER A 252 -23.53 9.93 -21.56
N PRO A 253 -23.62 11.22 -21.22
CA PRO A 253 -23.26 11.72 -19.89
C PRO A 253 -24.15 11.12 -18.80
N LYS A 254 -23.62 11.05 -17.58
CA LYS A 254 -24.40 10.62 -16.40
C LYS A 254 -25.65 11.49 -16.23
N GLY A 255 -26.80 10.83 -16.11
CA GLY A 255 -28.11 11.48 -15.99
C GLY A 255 -28.69 12.06 -17.29
N LYS A 256 -28.06 11.85 -18.45
CA LYS A 256 -28.52 12.37 -19.75
C LYS A 256 -28.54 11.29 -20.85
N ALA A 257 -29.29 10.21 -20.64
CA ALA A 257 -29.27 9.02 -21.51
C ALA A 257 -29.60 9.29 -22.99
N SER A 258 -30.42 10.30 -23.30
CA SER A 258 -30.75 10.69 -24.68
C SER A 258 -29.64 11.48 -25.38
N ASP A 259 -28.68 12.02 -24.64
CA ASP A 259 -27.61 12.88 -25.14
C ASP A 259 -26.40 12.07 -25.63
N ARG A 260 -26.61 11.22 -26.65
CA ARG A 260 -25.62 10.26 -27.13
C ARG A 260 -24.63 10.89 -28.13
N ALA A 261 -23.37 10.45 -28.07
CA ALA A 261 -22.33 10.74 -29.06
C ALA A 261 -21.81 9.44 -29.67
N GLU A 262 -21.53 9.43 -30.97
CA GLU A 262 -20.68 8.40 -31.56
C GLU A 262 -19.31 8.43 -30.87
N SER A 263 -18.91 7.29 -30.34
CA SER A 263 -17.77 7.17 -29.44
C SER A 263 -17.02 5.87 -29.67
N VAL A 264 -15.76 5.85 -29.28
CA VAL A 264 -14.91 4.66 -29.23
C VAL A 264 -14.57 4.37 -27.78
N ARG A 265 -14.91 3.16 -27.31
CA ARG A 265 -14.41 2.62 -26.04
C ARG A 265 -13.05 2.00 -26.29
N ILE A 266 -12.03 2.50 -25.60
CA ILE A 266 -10.63 2.11 -25.77
C ILE A 266 -10.14 1.45 -24.50
N VAL A 267 -9.72 0.20 -24.61
CA VAL A 267 -9.02 -0.55 -23.56
C VAL A 267 -7.53 -0.50 -23.89
N PHE A 268 -6.69 -0.04 -22.96
CA PHE A 268 -5.25 0.12 -23.19
C PHE A 268 -4.43 -0.35 -21.99
N ASP A 269 -3.19 -0.78 -22.24
CA ASP A 269 -2.22 -1.16 -21.22
C ASP A 269 -1.46 0.10 -20.75
N PRO A 270 -1.74 0.63 -19.54
CA PRO A 270 -1.11 1.86 -19.06
C PRO A 270 0.40 1.71 -18.77
N ARG A 271 0.96 0.49 -18.83
CA ARG A 271 2.41 0.26 -18.82
C ARG A 271 3.07 0.59 -20.16
N LYS A 272 2.28 0.58 -21.25
CA LYS A 272 2.73 0.87 -22.62
C LYS A 272 2.26 2.23 -23.11
N LEU A 273 1.09 2.68 -22.66
CA LEU A 273 0.46 3.92 -23.11
C LEU A 273 -0.19 4.68 -21.95
N ALA A 274 0.39 5.81 -21.54
CA ALA A 274 -0.24 6.67 -20.55
C ALA A 274 -1.49 7.35 -21.14
N LEU A 275 -2.56 7.51 -20.35
CA LEU A 275 -3.76 8.21 -20.78
C LEU A 275 -3.47 9.63 -21.30
N LYS A 276 -2.56 10.36 -20.64
CA LYS A 276 -2.12 11.69 -21.09
C LYS A 276 -1.54 11.64 -22.51
N ASP A 277 -0.76 10.62 -22.83
CA ASP A 277 -0.15 10.44 -24.15
C ASP A 277 -1.18 10.07 -25.20
N LEU A 278 -2.12 9.16 -24.88
CA LEU A 278 -3.27 8.86 -25.74
C LEU A 278 -4.02 10.15 -26.12
N LEU A 279 -4.29 11.01 -25.13
CA LEU A 279 -5.03 12.25 -25.37
C LEU A 279 -4.23 13.31 -26.15
N THR A 280 -2.98 13.55 -25.77
CA THR A 280 -2.17 14.65 -26.33
C THR A 280 -1.49 14.31 -27.65
N LYS A 281 -1.03 13.07 -27.83
CA LYS A 281 -0.31 12.64 -29.04
C LYS A 281 -1.24 12.14 -30.15
N TRP A 282 -2.48 11.78 -29.81
CA TRP A 282 -3.43 11.18 -30.77
C TRP A 282 -4.79 11.88 -30.77
N TYR A 283 -5.56 11.83 -29.67
CA TYR A 283 -6.96 12.30 -29.66
C TYR A 283 -7.12 13.74 -30.15
N PHE A 284 -6.38 14.69 -29.59
CA PHE A 284 -6.45 16.11 -30.01
C PHE A 284 -5.76 16.40 -31.35
N ARG A 285 -5.13 15.41 -31.98
CA ARG A 285 -4.51 15.53 -33.31
C ARG A 285 -5.33 14.84 -34.40
N MET A 286 -6.25 13.94 -34.04
CA MET A 286 -6.95 13.09 -35.01
C MET A 286 -8.32 13.62 -35.47
N HIS A 287 -8.83 14.66 -34.82
CA HIS A 287 -10.11 15.30 -35.15
C HIS A 287 -9.99 16.82 -34.92
N ASP A 288 -10.85 17.65 -35.51
CA ASP A 288 -10.96 19.08 -35.15
C ASP A 288 -11.76 19.23 -33.85
N PRO A 289 -11.13 19.62 -32.72
CA PRO A 289 -11.79 19.75 -31.43
C PRO A 289 -12.38 21.16 -31.21
N THR A 290 -12.39 22.01 -32.25
CA THR A 290 -12.85 23.41 -32.21
C THR A 290 -14.22 23.61 -32.85
N THR A 291 -14.76 22.57 -33.51
CA THR A 291 -16.08 22.60 -34.16
C THR A 291 -17.16 22.01 -33.26
N ALA A 292 -18.06 22.86 -32.76
CA ALA A 292 -19.16 22.42 -31.91
C ALA A 292 -20.17 21.58 -32.70
N ASN A 293 -20.53 20.39 -32.18
CA ASN A 293 -21.53 19.48 -32.76
C ASN A 293 -21.31 19.17 -34.25
N ARG A 294 -20.03 19.05 -34.66
CA ARG A 294 -19.64 18.79 -36.04
C ARG A 294 -18.23 18.22 -36.10
N GLN A 295 -17.98 17.32 -37.04
CA GLN A 295 -16.63 16.95 -37.49
C GLN A 295 -16.59 16.88 -39.02
N GLY A 296 -15.76 17.69 -39.66
CA GLY A 296 -15.69 17.72 -41.13
C GLY A 296 -17.06 17.98 -41.77
N ASN A 297 -17.53 17.02 -42.58
CA ASN A 297 -18.86 17.07 -43.21
C ASN A 297 -19.97 16.46 -42.37
N ASP A 298 -19.63 15.78 -41.26
CA ASP A 298 -20.59 15.17 -40.34
C ASP A 298 -21.12 16.23 -39.36
N VAL A 299 -22.38 16.64 -39.55
CA VAL A 299 -23.04 17.69 -38.77
C VAL A 299 -24.08 17.08 -37.84
N GLY A 300 -24.00 17.39 -36.55
CA GLY A 300 -24.94 16.92 -35.54
C GLY A 300 -24.32 16.70 -34.17
N ARG A 301 -25.14 16.75 -33.13
CA ARG A 301 -24.71 16.59 -31.73
C ARG A 301 -24.07 15.22 -31.46
N GLN A 302 -24.44 14.20 -32.24
CA GLN A 302 -23.83 12.88 -32.21
C GLN A 302 -22.35 12.87 -32.63
N TYR A 303 -21.88 13.89 -33.37
CA TYR A 303 -20.50 14.00 -33.86
C TYR A 303 -19.64 14.98 -33.06
N ARG A 304 -20.11 15.41 -31.89
CA ARG A 304 -19.37 16.36 -31.04
C ARG A 304 -18.07 15.76 -30.50
N SER A 305 -17.12 16.64 -30.19
CA SER A 305 -15.92 16.31 -29.44
C SER A 305 -16.24 16.15 -27.94
N ALA A 306 -16.02 14.98 -27.37
CA ALA A 306 -16.20 14.72 -25.94
C ALA A 306 -15.26 13.64 -25.39
N ILE A 307 -14.90 13.77 -24.12
CA ILE A 307 -14.16 12.79 -23.31
C ILE A 307 -15.07 12.37 -22.16
N PHE A 308 -15.47 11.09 -22.14
CA PHE A 308 -16.29 10.52 -21.08
C PHE A 308 -15.39 9.84 -20.06
N VAL A 309 -15.35 10.39 -18.83
CA VAL A 309 -14.47 9.94 -17.76
C VAL A 309 -15.22 9.14 -16.70
N SER A 310 -14.59 8.11 -16.15
CA SER A 310 -15.16 7.25 -15.08
C SER A 310 -14.52 7.48 -13.71
N SER A 311 -13.48 8.32 -13.62
CA SER A 311 -12.78 8.63 -12.37
C SER A 311 -12.26 10.07 -12.33
N ALA A 312 -11.93 10.54 -11.12
CA ALA A 312 -11.29 11.84 -10.92
C ALA A 312 -9.93 11.92 -11.63
N THR A 313 -9.12 10.86 -11.57
CA THR A 313 -7.83 10.78 -12.26
C THR A 313 -7.96 10.96 -13.77
N GLN A 314 -8.95 10.33 -14.39
CA GLN A 314 -9.22 10.51 -15.83
C GLN A 314 -9.68 11.93 -16.14
N ARG A 315 -10.52 12.52 -15.27
CA ARG A 315 -10.95 13.92 -15.40
C ARG A 315 -9.76 14.87 -15.36
N ASP A 316 -8.84 14.68 -14.43
CA ASP A 316 -7.65 15.53 -14.31
C ASP A 316 -6.73 15.38 -15.52
N ALA A 317 -6.51 14.15 -15.99
CA ALA A 317 -5.75 13.89 -17.21
C ALA A 317 -6.40 14.53 -18.45
N ALA A 318 -7.72 14.44 -18.58
CA ALA A 318 -8.48 15.04 -19.68
C ALA A 318 -8.42 16.57 -19.65
N ASN A 319 -8.59 17.18 -18.48
CA ASN A 319 -8.46 18.63 -18.29
C ASN A 319 -7.04 19.10 -18.63
N GLY A 320 -6.02 18.40 -18.13
CA GLY A 320 -4.62 18.71 -18.44
C GLY A 320 -4.32 18.60 -19.93
N ALA A 321 -4.78 17.54 -20.60
CA ALA A 321 -4.60 17.36 -22.04
C ALA A 321 -5.32 18.45 -22.85
N LYS A 322 -6.55 18.82 -22.47
CA LYS A 322 -7.30 19.92 -23.11
C LYS A 322 -6.62 21.27 -22.92
N ALA A 323 -6.06 21.53 -21.73
CA ALA A 323 -5.32 22.75 -21.46
C ALA A 323 -4.03 22.83 -22.30
N LEU A 324 -3.28 21.73 -22.38
CA LEU A 324 -2.09 21.64 -23.23
C LEU A 324 -2.42 21.84 -24.72
N ALA A 325 -3.49 21.20 -25.21
CA ALA A 325 -3.92 21.35 -26.58
C ALA A 325 -4.33 22.80 -26.89
N SER A 326 -5.08 23.45 -25.98
CA SER A 326 -5.48 24.86 -26.09
C SER A 326 -4.27 25.80 -26.08
N GLY A 327 -3.28 25.55 -25.22
CA GLY A 327 -2.07 26.37 -25.08
C GLY A 327 -1.00 26.12 -26.14
N SER A 328 -1.15 25.09 -26.99
CA SER A 328 -0.12 24.68 -27.95
C SER A 328 0.04 25.60 -29.16
N GLY A 329 -0.93 26.49 -29.41
CA GLY A 329 -1.00 27.31 -30.62
C GLY A 329 -1.33 26.54 -31.92
N ARG A 330 -1.50 25.21 -31.85
CA ARG A 330 -1.83 24.36 -33.01
C ARG A 330 -3.27 24.53 -33.48
N TRP A 331 -4.18 24.76 -32.55
CA TRP A 331 -5.59 25.03 -32.85
C TRP A 331 -5.85 26.53 -32.85
N LYS A 332 -6.29 27.06 -33.99
CA LYS A 332 -6.55 28.51 -34.18
C LYS A 332 -7.81 29.01 -33.47
N LYS A 333 -8.71 28.10 -33.12
CA LYS A 333 -10.00 28.38 -32.47
C LYS A 333 -10.04 27.71 -31.10
N PRO A 334 -10.88 28.22 -30.17
CA PRO A 334 -11.04 27.62 -28.86
C PRO A 334 -11.45 26.14 -28.94
N ILE A 335 -10.87 25.30 -28.09
CA ILE A 335 -11.23 23.89 -27.98
C ILE A 335 -12.57 23.74 -27.26
N VAL A 336 -13.56 23.18 -27.95
CA VAL A 336 -14.94 23.01 -27.47
C VAL A 336 -15.21 21.63 -26.87
N THR A 337 -14.21 20.75 -26.83
CA THR A 337 -14.32 19.39 -26.28
C THR A 337 -14.97 19.35 -24.90
N GLU A 338 -16.05 18.58 -24.76
CA GLU A 338 -16.74 18.35 -23.49
C GLU A 338 -15.94 17.33 -22.63
N ILE A 339 -15.81 17.54 -21.32
CA ILE A 339 -15.22 16.55 -20.39
C ILE A 339 -16.29 16.21 -19.35
N VAL A 340 -16.93 15.06 -19.51
CA VAL A 340 -18.18 14.71 -18.80
C VAL A 340 -18.06 13.36 -18.11
N GLU A 341 -18.78 13.19 -17.00
CA GLU A 341 -18.85 11.88 -16.34
C GLU A 341 -19.62 10.90 -17.22
N LEU A 342 -19.06 9.71 -17.43
CA LEU A 342 -19.70 8.65 -18.19
C LEU A 342 -21.00 8.20 -17.50
N GLY A 343 -22.10 8.21 -18.23
CA GLY A 343 -23.37 7.63 -17.80
C GLY A 343 -23.51 6.20 -18.31
N SER A 344 -23.53 6.04 -19.64
CA SER A 344 -23.63 4.74 -20.30
C SER A 344 -22.84 4.73 -21.60
N PHE A 345 -22.50 3.52 -22.04
CA PHE A 345 -21.96 3.24 -23.37
C PHE A 345 -22.71 2.04 -23.95
N GLU A 346 -23.43 2.27 -25.04
CA GLU A 346 -24.12 1.22 -25.78
C GLU A 346 -23.30 0.88 -27.02
N ARG A 347 -22.86 -0.37 -27.11
CA ARG A 347 -22.03 -0.82 -28.24
C ARG A 347 -22.85 -0.82 -29.53
N ALA A 348 -22.29 -0.30 -30.63
CA ALA A 348 -22.95 -0.29 -31.92
C ALA A 348 -23.05 -1.71 -32.51
N PRO A 349 -24.00 -1.96 -33.44
CA PRO A 349 -24.11 -3.24 -34.16
C PRO A 349 -22.81 -3.66 -34.85
N GLU A 350 -22.65 -4.97 -35.10
CA GLU A 350 -21.44 -5.54 -35.71
C GLU A 350 -21.09 -4.97 -37.09
N SER A 351 -22.07 -4.45 -37.82
CA SER A 351 -21.82 -3.77 -39.11
C SER A 351 -20.95 -2.51 -38.96
N HIS A 352 -20.98 -1.84 -37.80
CA HIS A 352 -20.17 -0.64 -37.54
C HIS A 352 -18.80 -0.95 -36.94
N GLN A 353 -18.64 -2.13 -36.33
CA GLN A 353 -17.40 -2.52 -35.68
C GLN A 353 -16.35 -2.83 -36.74
N ASP A 354 -15.16 -2.26 -36.59
CA ASP A 354 -14.05 -2.49 -37.52
C ASP A 354 -14.44 -2.15 -38.97
N TYR A 355 -15.31 -1.15 -39.15
CA TYR A 355 -15.93 -0.85 -40.45
C TYR A 355 -14.89 -0.62 -41.56
N LEU A 356 -13.83 0.16 -41.28
CA LEU A 356 -12.77 0.47 -42.25
C LEU A 356 -11.80 -0.69 -42.49
N GLN A 357 -11.71 -1.65 -41.57
CA GLN A 357 -11.02 -2.92 -41.84
C GLN A 357 -11.83 -3.79 -42.80
N LYS A 358 -13.16 -3.78 -42.67
CA LYS A 358 -14.08 -4.52 -43.56
C LYS A 358 -14.24 -3.84 -44.92
N HIS A 359 -14.11 -2.51 -44.97
CA HIS A 359 -14.27 -1.69 -46.18
C HIS A 359 -13.06 -0.77 -46.36
N PRO A 360 -11.90 -1.29 -46.81
CA PRO A 360 -10.75 -0.47 -47.13
C PRO A 360 -11.12 0.60 -48.17
N GLY A 361 -10.85 1.87 -47.88
CA GLY A 361 -11.29 3.01 -48.71
C GLY A 361 -12.70 3.54 -48.42
N GLY A 362 -13.37 3.01 -47.38
CA GLY A 362 -14.62 3.54 -46.87
C GLY A 362 -14.49 4.97 -46.33
N TYR A 363 -15.63 5.61 -46.06
CA TYR A 363 -15.67 7.00 -45.60
C TYR A 363 -14.92 7.20 -44.28
N THR A 364 -14.03 8.20 -44.27
CA THR A 364 -13.44 8.78 -43.07
C THR A 364 -13.08 10.24 -43.30
N CYS A 365 -13.26 11.08 -42.28
CA CYS A 365 -12.78 12.46 -42.25
C CYS A 365 -11.65 12.66 -41.22
N HIS A 366 -11.18 11.57 -40.60
CA HIS A 366 -10.15 11.57 -39.57
C HIS A 366 -8.77 11.30 -40.16
N TYR A 367 -7.79 12.07 -39.71
CA TYR A 367 -6.36 11.93 -40.01
C TYR A 367 -5.55 12.63 -38.92
N LEU A 368 -4.29 12.27 -38.74
CA LEU A 368 -3.43 12.94 -37.77
C LEU A 368 -2.89 14.25 -38.34
N ARG A 369 -3.07 15.35 -37.59
CA ARG A 369 -2.47 16.65 -37.88
C ARG A 369 -1.15 16.76 -37.12
N ASP A 370 -0.12 17.31 -37.77
CA ASP A 370 1.19 17.53 -37.15
C ASP A 370 1.26 18.69 -36.16
#